data_AF-M8CBQ6-F1
#
_entry.id   AF-M8CBQ6-F1
#
_cell.length_a   1.000
_cell.length_b   1.000
_cell.length_c   1.000
_cell.angle_alpha   90.00
_cell.angle_beta   90.00
_cell.angle_gamma   90.00
#
_symmetry.space_group_name_H-M   'P 1'
#
loop_
_entity.id
_entity.type
_entity.pdbx_description
1 polymer ?
#
loop_
_entity_poly.entity_id
_entity_poly.type
_entity_poly.pdbx_seq_one_letter_code
_entity_poly.pdbx_strand_id
1 'polypeptide(L)' 'MEEDFSHAVVKADAHFKDDLGLDSLDAVEVVMSLEEEFGFEIPDNEADKIDSIKAAVDFIASHPKAK' A
#
# COMPACT_ATOMS: atom_id res chain seq x y z
N MET A 1 -8.11 19.85 -17.30
CA MET A 1 -6.75 19.79 -16.73
C MET A 1 -6.60 18.35 -16.34
N GLU A 2 -6.08 17.54 -17.26
CA GLU A 2 -5.71 16.16 -16.95
C GLU A 2 -4.50 16.30 -16.04
N GLU A 3 -4.67 15.93 -14.77
CA GLU A 3 -3.59 15.89 -13.80
C GLU A 3 -2.55 14.90 -14.34
N ASP A 4 -1.45 15.44 -14.87
CA ASP A 4 -0.30 14.68 -15.34
C ASP A 4 0.34 14.06 -14.09
N PHE A 5 -0.11 12.85 -13.73
CA PHE A 5 0.58 11.93 -12.84
C PHE A 5 1.90 11.57 -13.53
N SER A 6 2.84 12.51 -13.49
CA SER A 6 4.17 12.42 -14.06
C SER A 6 4.94 11.32 -13.33
N HIS A 7 4.70 10.08 -13.78
CA HIS A 7 5.39 8.85 -13.39
C HIS A 7 5.95 8.93 -11.97
N ALA A 8 5.06 8.86 -10.96
CA ALA A 8 5.50 8.59 -9.61
C ALA A 8 6.36 7.31 -9.70
N VAL A 9 7.67 7.48 -9.56
CA VAL A 9 8.61 6.38 -9.75
C VAL A 9 8.35 5.45 -8.58
N VAL A 10 7.56 4.41 -8.81
CA VAL A 10 7.22 3.39 -7.82
C VAL A 10 8.53 2.75 -7.38
N LYS A 11 9.04 3.22 -6.23
CA LYS A 11 10.23 2.69 -5.57
C LYS A 11 9.78 1.86 -4.40
N ALA A 12 10.55 0.82 -4.07
CA ALA A 12 10.25 -0.02 -2.91
C ALA A 12 10.11 0.82 -1.62
N ASP A 13 10.88 1.88 -1.50
CA ASP A 13 10.95 2.81 -0.38
C ASP A 13 10.02 4.04 -0.52
N ALA A 14 9.16 4.09 -1.55
CA ALA A 14 8.23 5.20 -1.74
C ALA A 14 7.13 5.21 -0.66
N HIS A 15 6.90 6.39 -0.10
CA HIS A 15 5.80 6.66 0.82
C HIS A 15 4.52 6.99 0.06
N PHE A 16 3.39 6.38 0.44
CA PHE A 16 2.12 6.52 -0.30
C PHE A 16 1.67 7.98 -0.39
N LYS A 17 1.68 8.69 0.73
CA LYS A 17 1.27 10.08 0.78
C LYS A 17 2.31 11.06 0.22
N ASP A 18 3.55 10.96 0.69
CA ASP A 18 4.57 11.99 0.43
C ASP A 18 5.24 11.86 -0.94
N ASP A 19 5.41 10.63 -1.46
CA ASP A 19 6.08 10.39 -2.74
C ASP A 19 5.11 10.06 -3.88
N LEU A 20 4.04 9.31 -3.58
CA LEU A 20 3.06 8.90 -4.59
C LEU A 20 1.83 9.82 -4.63
N GLY A 21 1.67 10.71 -3.66
CA GLY A 21 0.55 11.65 -3.60
C GLY A 21 -0.80 10.97 -3.36
N LEU A 22 -0.80 9.74 -2.85
CA LEU A 22 -2.03 9.00 -2.54
C LEU A 22 -2.72 9.64 -1.35
N ASP A 23 -4.03 9.79 -1.46
CA ASP A 23 -4.85 10.26 -0.35
C ASP A 23 -5.19 9.10 0.61
N SER A 24 -5.93 9.41 1.68
CA SER A 24 -6.31 8.40 2.68
C SER A 24 -7.30 7.36 2.14
N LEU A 25 -8.07 7.68 1.09
CA LEU A 25 -9.00 6.77 0.46
C LEU A 25 -8.25 5.81 -0.47
N ASP A 26 -7.29 6.33 -1.24
CA ASP A 26 -6.39 5.53 -2.08
C ASP A 26 -5.61 4.50 -1.24
N ALA A 27 -5.13 4.90 -0.06
CA ALA A 27 -4.45 3.99 0.87
C ALA A 27 -5.35 2.82 1.33
N VAL A 28 -6.65 3.09 1.55
CA VAL A 28 -7.63 2.04 1.88
C VAL A 28 -7.82 1.08 0.71
N GLU A 29 -7.91 1.59 -0.52
CA GLU A 29 -8.04 0.75 -1.72
C GLU A 29 -6.82 -0.16 -1.94
N VAL A 30 -5.60 0.34 -1.67
CA VAL A 30 -4.37 -0.45 -1.71
C VAL A 30 -4.43 -1.59 -0.69
N VAL A 31 -4.79 -1.31 0.56
CA VAL A 31 -4.90 -2.34 1.61
C VAL A 31 -5.93 -3.40 1.23
N MET A 32 -7.12 -2.99 0.78
CA MET A 32 -8.16 -3.92 0.34
C MET A 32 -7.72 -4.79 -0.84
N SER A 33 -6.99 -4.21 -1.80
CA SER A 33 -6.43 -4.95 -2.94
C SER A 33 -5.40 -5.99 -2.50
N LEU A 34 -4.59 -5.69 -1.47
CA LEU A 34 -3.64 -6.64 -0.89
C LEU A 34 -4.36 -7.79 -0.17
N GLU A 35 -5.42 -7.49 0.58
CA GLU A 35 -6.25 -8.49 1.24
C GLU A 35 -6.89 -9.46 0.24
N GLU A 36 -7.46 -8.93 -0.85
CA GLU A 36 -8.07 -9.72 -1.92
C GLU A 36 -7.05 -10.57 -2.70
N GLU A 37 -5.91 -9.99 -3.07
CA GLU A 37 -4.89 -10.68 -3.87
C GLU A 37 -4.26 -11.86 -3.10
N PHE A 38 -3.94 -11.65 -1.82
CA PHE A 38 -3.25 -12.66 -1.01
C PHE A 38 -4.18 -13.49 -0.12
N GLY A 39 -5.47 -13.13 -0.06
CA GLY A 39 -6.50 -13.87 0.67
C GLY A 39 -6.34 -13.82 2.19
N PHE A 40 -5.92 -12.69 2.74
CA PHE A 40 -5.84 -12.44 4.19
C PHE A 40 -6.53 -11.13 4.57
N GLU A 41 -6.79 -10.94 5.87
CA GLU A 41 -7.31 -9.67 6.41
C GLU A 41 -6.19 -8.92 7.13
N ILE A 42 -6.06 -7.63 6.86
CA ILE A 42 -5.18 -6.68 7.53
C ILE A 42 -6.01 -5.96 8.58
N PRO A 43 -5.73 -6.12 9.88
CA PRO A 43 -6.47 -5.38 10.89
C PRO A 43 -6.13 -3.88 10.83
N ASP A 44 -7.10 -3.01 11.13
CA ASP A 44 -6.96 -1.55 11.00
C ASP A 44 -5.69 -0.98 11.68
N ASN A 45 -5.33 -1.54 12.85
CA ASN A 45 -4.16 -1.14 13.63
C ASN A 45 -2.80 -1.47 12.95
N GLU A 46 -2.82 -2.36 11.97
CA GLU A 46 -1.68 -2.72 11.13
C GLU A 46 -1.76 -2.01 9.78
N ALA A 47 -2.95 -1.85 9.20
CA ALA A 47 -3.19 -1.03 8.01
C ALA A 47 -2.69 0.41 8.20
N ASP A 48 -2.95 1.02 9.35
CA ASP A 48 -2.46 2.37 9.71
C ASP A 48 -0.92 2.48 9.72
N LYS A 49 -0.20 1.36 9.82
CA LYS A 49 1.27 1.31 9.81
C LYS A 49 1.84 1.05 8.41
N ILE A 50 0.99 0.75 7.42
CA ILE A 50 1.37 0.52 6.04
C ILE A 50 1.36 1.86 5.32
N ASP A 51 2.43 2.62 5.50
CA ASP A 51 2.59 3.99 5.01
C ASP A 51 3.42 4.08 3.71
N SER A 52 4.08 2.98 3.34
CA SER A 52 5.02 2.87 2.25
C SER A 52 4.94 1.51 1.57
N ILE A 53 5.42 1.43 0.33
CA ILE A 53 5.47 0.17 -0.43
C ILE A 53 6.29 -0.87 0.33
N LYS A 54 7.40 -0.46 0.94
CA LYS A 54 8.27 -1.33 1.71
C LYS A 54 7.53 -1.91 2.92
N ALA A 55 6.78 -1.08 3.65
CA ALA A 55 5.99 -1.55 4.79
C ALA A 55 4.95 -2.58 4.34
N ALA A 56 4.25 -2.34 3.22
CA ALA A 56 3.29 -3.28 2.66
C ALA A 56 3.96 -4.62 2.28
N VAL A 57 5.09 -4.58 1.57
CA VAL A 57 5.83 -5.79 1.15
C VAL A 57 6.35 -6.56 2.36
N ASP A 58 6.97 -5.88 3.33
CA ASP A 58 7.48 -6.50 4.55
C ASP A 58 6.32 -7.12 5.37
N PHE A 59 5.16 -6.45 5.40
CA PHE A 59 3.96 -6.95 6.04
C PHE A 59 3.52 -8.29 5.44
N ILE A 60 3.35 -8.33 4.11
CA ILE A 60 2.95 -9.52 3.37
C ILE A 60 3.98 -10.65 3.55
N ALA A 61 5.28 -10.33 3.41
CA ALA A 61 6.35 -11.31 3.54
C ALA A 61 6.45 -11.90 4.95
N SER A 62 6.08 -11.14 5.99
CA SER A 62 6.07 -11.61 7.37
C SER A 62 4.85 -12.49 7.73
N HIS A 63 3.83 -12.54 6.86
CA HIS A 63 2.61 -13.32 7.07
C HIS A 63 2.62 -14.59 6.20
N PRO A 64 2.99 -15.77 6.76
CA PRO A 64 3.15 -17.04 6.03
C PRO A 64 1.84 -17.67 5.53
N LYS A 65 0.74 -16.91 5.51
CA LYS A 65 -0.56 -17.28 4.92
C LYS A 65 -0.84 -16.60 3.58
N ALA A 66 0.01 -15.68 3.14
CA ALA A 66 -0.02 -15.19 1.77
C ALA A 66 0.18 -16.39 0.83
N LYS A 67 -0.83 -16.66 0.01
CA LYS A 67 -0.94 -17.88 -0.82
C LYS A 67 -0.02 -17.89 -2.03
#